data_AF-A0A924TUS5-F1
#
_entry.id   AF-A0A924TUS5-F1
#
_cell.length_a   1.000
_cell.length_b   1.000
_cell.length_c   1.000
_cell.angle_alpha   90.00
_cell.angle_beta   90.00
_cell.angle_gamma   90.00
#
_symmetry.space_group_name_H-M   'P 1'
#
loop_
_entity.id
_entity.type
_entity.pdbx_description
1 polymer ?
#
loop_
_entity_poly.entity_id
_entity_poly.type
_entity_poly.pdbx_seq_one_letter_code
_entity_poly.pdbx_strand_id
1 'polypeptide(L)' 'MKSPWIAALRSMALAGPDLSVAETFDTEVWQRVIAARGDGVICLHGSGSGSDHHLLGWPTASRSRPS' A
#
# COMPACT_ATOMS: atom_id res chain seq x y z
N MET A 1 -5.76 3.44 -27.95
CA MET A 1 -7.12 3.39 -27.37
C MET A 1 -7.01 3.49 -25.86
N LYS A 2 -7.69 4.43 -25.20
CA LYS A 2 -7.90 4.42 -23.75
C LYS A 2 -9.29 3.85 -23.49
N SER A 3 -9.41 2.89 -22.58
CA SER A 3 -10.72 2.35 -22.19
C SER A 3 -11.54 3.47 -21.54
N PRO A 4 -12.78 3.74 -21.97
CA PRO A 4 -13.63 4.75 -21.33
C PRO A 4 -14.05 4.35 -19.90
N TRP A 5 -13.81 3.08 -19.53
CA TRP A 5 -14.21 2.51 -18.24
C TRP A 5 -13.10 2.53 -17.19
N ILE A 6 -11.85 2.78 -17.59
CA ILE A 6 -10.71 2.87 -16.68
C ILE A 6 -10.36 4.34 -16.48
N ALA A 7 -10.74 4.88 -15.33
CA ALA A 7 -10.54 6.30 -15.02
C ALA A 7 -9.08 6.61 -14.64
N ALA A 8 -8.49 5.82 -13.74
CA ALA A 8 -7.11 5.98 -13.28
C ALA A 8 -6.66 4.75 -12.45
N LEU A 9 -5.35 4.60 -12.25
CA LEU A 9 -4.82 3.78 -11.16
C LEU A 9 -5.10 4.49 -9.83
N ARG A 10 -5.66 3.78 -8.87
CA ARG A 10 -6.09 4.33 -7.56
C ARG A 10 -5.25 3.83 -6.41
N SER A 11 -4.88 2.54 -6.42
CA SER A 11 -4.00 1.97 -5.40
C SER A 11 -3.25 0.74 -5.90
N MET A 12 -2.26 0.30 -5.13
CA MET A 12 -1.51 -0.93 -5.34
C MET A 12 -1.25 -1.64 -4.01
N ALA A 13 -1.19 -2.97 -4.02
CA ALA A 13 -0.75 -3.77 -2.88
C ALA A 13 0.62 -4.38 -3.17
N LEU A 14 1.59 -4.13 -2.29
CA LEU A 14 2.95 -4.69 -2.39
C LEU A 14 3.19 -5.65 -1.24
N ALA A 15 3.59 -6.89 -1.56
CA ALA A 15 4.00 -7.85 -0.55
C ALA A 15 5.51 -7.76 -0.31
N GLY A 16 5.91 -7.78 0.96
CA GLY A 16 7.30 -7.78 1.40
C GLY A 16 7.50 -8.67 2.62
N PRO A 17 8.74 -9.02 2.95
CA PRO A 17 9.03 -9.96 4.03
C PRO A 17 8.77 -9.37 5.42
N ASP A 18 8.84 -8.04 5.58
CA ASP A 18 8.68 -7.36 6.87
C ASP A 18 7.84 -6.09 6.72
N LEU A 19 6.69 -6.06 7.40
CA LEU A 19 5.73 -4.97 7.38
C LEU A 19 6.24 -3.73 8.14
N SER A 20 7.06 -3.92 9.17
CA SER A 20 7.63 -2.81 9.94
C SER A 20 8.68 -2.05 9.14
N VAL A 21 9.52 -2.77 8.39
CA VAL A 21 10.52 -2.18 7.50
C VAL A 21 9.84 -1.38 6.38
N ALA A 22 8.76 -1.91 5.82
CA ALA A 22 7.96 -1.20 4.83
C ALA A 22 7.35 0.09 5.40
N GLU A 23 6.76 0.03 6.60
CA GLU A 23 6.20 1.21 7.27
C GLU A 23 7.25 2.31 7.47
N THR A 24 8.42 1.97 8.01
CA THR A 24 9.52 2.91 8.23
C THR A 24 10.00 3.51 6.91
N PHE A 25 10.21 2.69 5.88
CA PHE A 25 10.66 3.18 4.59
C PHE A 25 9.64 4.13 3.96
N ASP A 26 8.36 3.76 3.95
CA ASP A 26 7.32 4.57 3.34
C ASP A 26 7.10 5.89 4.08
N THR A 27 7.17 5.88 5.42
CA THR A 27 6.95 7.09 6.23
C THR A 27 8.17 7.98 6.32
N GLU A 28 9.38 7.43 6.47
CA GLU A 28 10.59 8.20 6.71
C GLU A 28 11.37 8.53 5.44
N VAL A 29 11.38 7.64 4.45
CA VAL A 29 12.11 7.89 3.19
C VAL A 29 11.17 8.50 2.15
N TRP A 30 9.99 7.90 1.98
CA TRP A 30 9.03 8.32 0.97
C TRP A 30 8.01 9.34 1.46
N GLN A 31 8.06 9.69 2.75
CA GLN A 31 7.22 10.72 3.37
C GLN A 31 5.72 10.48 3.13
N ARG A 32 5.31 9.20 3.18
CA ARG A 32 3.91 8.78 3.12
C ARG A 32 3.30 8.84 4.51
N VAL A 33 1.99 9.03 4.55
CA VAL A 33 1.25 9.06 5.83
C VAL A 33 0.35 7.84 5.89
N ILE A 34 0.23 7.28 7.08
CA ILE A 34 -0.54 6.07 7.33
C ILE A 34 -2.02 6.43 7.40
N ALA A 35 -2.80 5.80 6.53
CA ALA A 35 -4.25 5.95 6.44
C ALA A 35 -4.97 4.95 7.36
N ALA A 36 -4.48 3.72 7.45
CA ALA A 36 -5.03 2.69 8.31
C ALA A 36 -3.99 1.61 8.67
N ARG A 37 -4.19 0.97 9.82
CA ARG A 37 -3.48 -0.24 10.25
C ARG A 37 -4.50 -1.27 10.72
N GLY A 38 -4.33 -2.53 10.35
CA GLY A 38 -5.21 -3.62 10.80
C GLY A 38 -5.11 -4.86 9.93
N ASP A 39 -5.50 -6.01 10.48
CA ASP A 39 -5.60 -7.29 9.75
C ASP A 39 -4.33 -7.70 9.00
N GLY A 40 -3.17 -7.35 9.56
CA GLY A 40 -1.87 -7.63 8.93
C GLY A 40 -1.61 -6.77 7.70
N VAL A 41 -2.31 -5.66 7.50
CA VAL A 41 -2.11 -4.69 6.43
C VAL A 41 -1.79 -3.31 6.99
N ILE A 42 -0.88 -2.59 6.33
CA ILE A 42 -0.73 -1.14 6.50
C ILE A 42 -1.14 -0.44 5.21
N CYS A 43 -2.04 0.52 5.32
CA CYS A 43 -2.51 1.35 4.21
C CYS A 43 -1.90 2.75 4.33
N LEU A 44 -1.37 3.28 3.24
CA LEU A 44 -0.66 4.55 3.15
C LEU A 44 -1.31 5.45 2.11
N HIS A 45 -1.37 6.75 2.39
CA HIS A 45 -1.74 7.78 1.43
C HIS A 45 -0.51 8.63 1.03
N GLY A 46 -0.60 9.32 -0.10
CA GLY A 46 0.36 10.37 -0.46
C GLY A 46 -0.12 11.75 -0.03
N SER A 47 0.81 12.70 0.10
CA SER A 47 0.50 14.11 0.35
C SER A 47 -0.41 14.77 -0.71
N GLY A 48 -0.63 14.12 -1.86
CA GLY A 48 -1.58 14.52 -2.91
C GLY A 48 -2.65 13.47 -3.21
N SER A 49 -2.87 12.50 -2.30
CA SER A 49 -3.99 11.56 -2.39
C SER A 49 -5.27 12.37 -2.32
N GLY A 50 -6.04 12.40 -3.40
CA GLY A 50 -7.38 12.99 -3.41
C GLY A 50 -8.34 12.17 -2.53
N SER A 51 -9.57 11.95 -2.98
CA SER A 51 -10.59 11.21 -2.23
C SER A 51 -10.34 9.70 -2.08
N ASP A 52 -9.16 9.20 -2.43
CA ASP A 52 -8.79 7.79 -2.27
C ASP A 52 -8.49 7.46 -0.81
N HIS A 53 -9.02 6.32 -0.34
CA HIS A 53 -8.79 5.84 1.02
C HIS A 53 -7.30 5.52 1.27
N HIS A 54 -6.62 4.93 0.30
CA HIS A 54 -5.17 4.68 0.32
C HIS A 54 -4.64 4.60 -1.11
N LEU A 55 -3.34 4.86 -1.29
CA LEU A 55 -2.63 4.67 -2.55
C LEU A 55 -1.76 3.41 -2.53
N LEU A 56 -1.30 3.00 -1.35
CA LEU A 56 -0.43 1.84 -1.19
C LEU A 56 -0.89 1.00 0.01
N GLY A 57 -0.94 -0.31 -0.17
CA GLY A 57 -1.21 -1.28 0.88
C GLY A 57 -0.08 -2.29 1.00
N TRP A 58 0.32 -2.61 2.22
CA TRP A 58 1.31 -3.65 2.51
C TRP A 58 0.64 -4.79 3.28
N PRO A 59 0.21 -5.87 2.62
CA PRO A 59 -0.17 -7.09 3.33
C PRO A 59 1.06 -7.80 3.90
N THR A 60 0.88 -8.33 5.11
CA THR A 60 1.78 -9.32 5.70
C THR A 60 1.93 -10.47 4.72
N ALA A 61 3.18 -10.85 4.44
CA ALA A 61 3.44 -11.99 3.57
C ALA A 61 2.81 -13.26 4.16
N SER A 62 1.93 -13.92 3.40
CA SER A 62 1.58 -15.30 3.67
C SER A 62 2.82 -16.14 3.39
N ARG A 63 3.43 -16.73 4.44
CA ARG A 63 4.44 -17.78 4.25
C ARG A 63 3.77 -18.93 3.48
N SER A 64 4.06 -19.08 2.19
CA SER A 64 3.80 -20.34 1.50
C SER A 64 4.71 -21.38 2.13
N ARG A 65 4.11 -22.34 2.84
CA ARG A 65 4.84 -23.46 3.43
C ARG A 65 5.41 -24.28 2.27
N PRO A 66 6.74 -24.46 2.16
CA PRO A 66 7.27 -25.40 1.17
C PRO A 66 6.73 -26.80 1.50
N SER A 67 6.19 -27.46 0.48
CA SER A 67 5.69 -28.84 0.51
C SER A 67 6.82 -29.84 0.73
#